data_AF-A0A3B0TCI1-F1
#
_entry.id   AF-A0A3B0TCI1-F1
#
_cell.length_a   1.000
_cell.length_b   1.000
_cell.length_c   1.000
_cell.angle_alpha   90.00
_cell.angle_beta   90.00
_cell.angle_gamma   90.00
#
_symmetry.space_group_name_H-M   'P 1'
#
loop_
_entity.id
_entity.type
_entity.pdbx_description
1 polymer ?
#
loop_
_entity_poly.entity_id
_entity_poly.type
_entity_poly.pdbx_seq_one_letter_code
_entity_poly.pdbx_strand_id
1 'polypeptide(L)' 'MLTFEDFKKVKLVSAKILEAKEHPDADRLYVLKIDLGEEQRQLVAGIRNAYSTDDLIGKKIIVVANL' A
#
# COMPACT_ATOMS: atom_id res chain seq x y z
N MET A 1 14.59 19.61 11.80
CA MET A 1 13.68 18.96 12.77
C MET A 1 12.27 19.05 12.17
N LEU A 2 11.53 17.95 12.09
CA LEU A 2 10.13 17.96 11.65
C LEU A 2 9.24 18.36 12.84
N THR A 3 8.26 19.24 12.60
CA THR A 3 7.30 19.62 13.64
C THR A 3 6.10 18.69 13.66
N PHE A 4 5.34 18.71 14.75
CA PHE A 4 4.08 17.96 14.82
C PHE A 4 3.05 18.44 13.77
N GLU A 5 3.07 19.73 13.43
CA GLU A 5 2.22 20.29 12.38
C GLU A 5 2.61 19.77 10.99
N ASP A 6 3.90 19.48 10.75
CA ASP A 6 4.33 18.82 9.52
C ASP A 6 3.84 17.37 9.44
N PHE A 7 3.82 16.65 10.57
CA PHE A 7 3.28 15.28 10.63
C PHE A 7 1.77 15.23 10.37
N LYS A 8 1.00 16.18 10.92
CA LYS A 8 -0.45 16.28 10.71
C LYS A 8 -0.85 16.44 9.24
N LYS A 9 0.02 16.98 8.40
CA LYS A 9 -0.25 17.14 6.95
C LYS A 9 -0.33 15.78 6.24
N VAL A 10 0.23 14.70 6.80
CA VAL A 10 0.21 13.36 6.20
C VAL A 10 -1.07 12.63 6.60
N LYS A 11 -1.88 12.24 5.61
CA LYS A 11 -3.15 11.53 5.81
C LYS A 11 -2.90 10.03 5.83
N LEU A 12 -2.72 9.46 7.02
CA LEU A 12 -2.60 8.02 7.22
C LEU A 12 -3.98 7.36 7.34
N VAL A 13 -4.24 6.34 6.52
CA VAL A 13 -5.52 5.64 6.46
C VAL A 13 -5.30 4.12 6.47
N SER A 14 -6.19 3.37 7.11
CA SER A 14 -6.19 1.91 7.03
C SER A 14 -6.86 1.45 5.74
N ALA A 15 -6.19 0.57 5.00
CA ALA A 15 -6.69 -0.01 3.76
C ALA A 15 -6.59 -1.55 3.81
N LYS A 16 -7.47 -2.24 3.07
CA LYS A 16 -7.42 -3.69 2.90
C LYS A 16 -6.85 -4.04 1.52
N ILE A 17 -5.93 -4.99 1.45
CA ILE A 17 -5.43 -5.48 0.16
C ILE A 17 -6.49 -6.40 -0.46
N LEU A 18 -6.93 -6.08 -1.67
CA LEU A 18 -7.88 -6.88 -2.44
C LEU A 18 -7.18 -7.81 -3.43
N GLU A 19 -6.16 -7.30 -4.12
CA GLU A 19 -5.38 -8.05 -5.09
C GLU A 19 -3.90 -7.73 -4.94
N ALA A 20 -3.04 -8.73 -5.16
CA ALA A 20 -1.59 -8.57 -5.22
C ALA A 20 -1.07 -9.34 -6.44
N LYS A 21 -0.33 -8.66 -7.32
CA LYS A 21 0.23 -9.24 -8.55
C LYS A 21 1.68 -8.83 -8.71
N GLU A 22 2.45 -9.64 -9.43
CA GLU A 22 3.82 -9.29 -9.80
C GLU A 22 3.83 -8.14 -10.80
N HIS A 23 4.76 -7.20 -10.64
CA HIS A 23 4.91 -6.13 -11.61
C HIS A 23 5.47 -6.70 -12.92
N PRO A 24 4.86 -6.42 -14.10
CA PRO A 24 5.26 -7.04 -15.36
C PRO A 24 6.72 -6.75 -15.74
N ASP A 25 7.18 -5.53 -15.47
CA ASP A 25 8.52 -5.06 -15.87
C ASP A 25 9.53 -4.96 -14.71
N ALA A 26 9.20 -5.46 -13.50
CA ALA A 26 10.05 -5.27 -12.34
C ALA A 26 10.08 -6.47 -11.39
N ASP A 27 11.28 -7.06 -11.23
CA ASP A 27 11.48 -8.31 -10.50
C ASP A 27 11.29 -8.20 -8.98
N ARG A 28 11.23 -6.98 -8.42
CA ARG A 28 11.16 -6.77 -6.97
C ARG A 28 9.89 -6.08 -6.51
N LEU A 29 8.98 -5.77 -7.44
CA LEU A 29 7.80 -4.97 -7.17
C LEU A 29 6.52 -5.81 -7.31
N TYR A 30 5.55 -5.50 -6.46
CA TYR A 30 4.18 -5.94 -6.59
C TYR A 30 3.27 -4.79 -6.92
N VAL A 31 2.29 -5.05 -7.78
CA VAL A 31 1.14 -4.19 -8.03
C VAL A 31 0.02 -4.65 -7.11
N LEU A 32 -0.34 -3.80 -6.16
CA LEU A 32 -1.38 -4.05 -5.17
C LEU A 32 -2.61 -3.23 -5.52
N LYS A 33 -3.79 -3.85 -5.40
CA LYS A 33 -5.07 -3.15 -5.39
C LYS A 33 -5.59 -3.14 -3.98
N ILE A 34 -5.82 -1.94 -3.44
CA ILE A 34 -6.27 -1.75 -2.06
C ILE A 34 -7.65 -1.11 -2.03
N ASP A 35 -8.38 -1.39 -0.96
CA ASP A 35 -9.65 -0.80 -0.61
C ASP A 35 -9.48 0.12 0.59
N LEU A 36 -9.81 1.40 0.40
CA LEU A 36 -9.81 2.42 1.46
C LEU A 36 -11.19 2.59 2.10
N GLY A 37 -12.18 1.78 1.69
CA GLY A 37 -13.57 1.83 2.13
C GLY A 37 -14.47 2.61 1.16
N GLU A 38 -14.07 3.83 0.79
CA GLU A 38 -14.81 4.69 -0.14
C GLU A 38 -14.32 4.57 -1.59
N GLU A 39 -13.03 4.24 -1.77
CA GLU A 39 -12.39 4.13 -3.07
C GLU A 39 -11.39 2.97 -3.10
N GLN A 40 -11.11 2.48 -4.30
CA GLN A 40 -10.05 1.51 -4.53
C GLN A 40 -8.88 2.20 -5.22
N ARG A 41 -7.66 1.93 -4.77
CA ARG A 41 -6.44 2.49 -5.38
C ARG A 41 -5.46 1.40 -5.73
N GLN A 42 -4.67 1.68 -6.76
CA GLN A 42 -3.53 0.87 -7.13
C GLN A 42 -2.25 1.44 -6.51
N LEU A 43 -1.40 0.57 -5.99
CA LEU A 43 -0.11 0.90 -5.41
C LEU A 43 0.95 -0.05 -5.96
N VAL A 44 2.19 0.42 -6.02
CA VAL A 44 3.35 -0.41 -6.33
C VAL A 44 4.22 -0.50 -5.09
N ALA A 45 4.53 -1.73 -4.65
CA ALA A 45 5.26 -1.98 -3.42
C ALA A 45 6.47 -2.90 -3.67
N GLY A 46 7.66 -2.47 -3.21
CA GLY A 46 8.90 -3.23 -3.34
C GLY A 46 9.11 -4.29 -2.26
N ILE A 47 8.09 -5.11 -1.98
CA ILE A 47 8.06 -6.04 -0.84
C ILE A 47 8.11 -7.52 -1.24
N ARG A 48 8.39 -7.82 -2.52
CA ARG A 48 8.40 -9.18 -3.08
C ARG A 48 9.39 -10.14 -2.41
N ASN A 49 10.47 -9.61 -1.83
CA ASN A 49 11.47 -10.44 -1.14
C ASN A 49 11.06 -10.86 0.27
N ALA A 50 10.00 -10.26 0.84
CA ALA A 50 9.61 -10.45 2.23
C ALA A 50 8.23 -11.11 2.40
N TYR A 51 7.35 -10.99 1.41
CA TYR A 51 5.98 -11.50 1.46
C TYR A 51 5.60 -12.18 0.16
N SER A 52 4.81 -13.25 0.24
CA SER A 52 4.12 -13.81 -0.93
C SER A 52 2.85 -13.00 -1.24
N THR A 53 2.33 -13.13 -2.46
CA THR A 53 1.07 -12.48 -2.85
C THR A 53 -0.13 -12.97 -2.05
N ASP A 54 -0.19 -14.27 -1.75
CA ASP A 54 -1.26 -14.89 -0.98
C ASP A 54 -1.28 -14.43 0.47
N ASP A 55 -0.10 -14.17 1.05
CA ASP A 55 -0.02 -13.58 2.39
C ASP A 55 -0.59 -12.16 2.41
N LEU A 56 -0.49 -11.41 1.33
CA LEU A 56 -0.90 -10.01 1.30
C LEU A 56 -2.41 -9.84 1.17
N ILE A 57 -3.08 -10.69 0.41
CA ILE A 57 -4.52 -10.57 0.13
C ILE A 57 -5.32 -10.66 1.43
N GLY A 58 -6.21 -9.69 1.65
CA GLY A 58 -7.06 -9.61 2.83
C GLY A 58 -6.42 -8.96 4.06
N LYS A 59 -5.10 -8.72 4.08
CA LYS A 59 -4.44 -7.99 5.17
C LYS A 59 -4.85 -6.51 5.18
N LYS A 60 -4.90 -5.94 6.38
CA LYS A 60 -5.05 -4.49 6.59
C LYS A 60 -3.66 -3.87 6.74
N ILE A 61 -3.44 -2.78 6.01
CA ILE A 61 -2.21 -1.99 6.02
C ILE A 61 -2.52 -0.52 6.28
N ILE A 62 -1.50 0.26 6.64
CA ILE A 62 -1.59 1.72 6.72
C ILE A 62 -0.97 2.31 5.45
N VAL A 63 -1.67 3.25 4.82
CA VAL A 63 -1.20 3.94 3.62
C VAL A 63 -1.28 5.44 3.80
N VAL A 64 -0.40 6.16 3.10
CA VAL A 64 -0.47 7.62 2.95
C VAL A 64 -1.44 7.92 1.81
N ALA A 65 -2.61 8.48 2.14
CA ALA A 65 -3.71 8.67 1.19
C ALA A 65 -3.66 10.01 0.43
N ASN A 66 -2.76 10.92 0.81
CA ASN A 66 -2.61 12.24 0.20
C ASN A 66 -1.20 12.48 -0.37
N LEU A 67 -0.59 11.41 -0.90
CA LEU A 67 0.64 11.50 -1.69
C LEU A 67 0.37 12.00 -3.11
#